data_AF-A0A953J6M4-F1
#
_entry.id   AF-A0A953J6M4-F1
#
_cell.length_a   1.000
_cell.length_b   1.000
_cell.length_c   1.000
_cell.angle_alpha   90.00
_cell.angle_beta   90.00
_cell.angle_gamma   90.00
#
_symmetry.space_group_name_H-M   'P 1'
#
loop_
_entity.id
_entity.type
_entity.pdbx_description
1 polymer ?
#
loop_
_entity_poly.entity_id
_entity_poly.type
_entity_poly.pdbx_seq_one_letter_code
_entity_poly.pdbx_strand_id
1 'polypeptide(L)'
;MTLRILLKAFFYLTGSFLHELAHYTAALLLGKPEGFSLIPRKEGQRIIFGSVTASYNYKVYGSLIAAAPLLWWGVLYLILQHLGILQVALDRPHFHLAISAERAGESLLARLPFLWLALQLLWAGRLSSQDLQEFVRGLVSISGVAFIVALVVCVIIVKNFWS
;
A
#
# COMPACT_ATOMS: atom_id res chain seq x y z
N MET A 1 6.11 -16.08 20.91
CA MET A 1 5.83 -15.92 19.47
C MET A 1 6.11 -17.24 18.77
N THR A 2 5.21 -17.77 17.94
CA THR A 2 5.42 -19.07 17.28
C THR A 2 6.37 -18.96 16.08
N LEU A 3 7.19 -19.99 15.84
CA LEU A 3 8.15 -20.06 14.73
C LEU A 3 7.53 -19.70 13.36
N ARG A 4 6.28 -20.11 13.13
CA ARG A 4 5.53 -19.81 11.90
C ARG A 4 5.36 -18.30 11.65
N ILE A 5 5.18 -17.50 12.71
CA ILE A 5 5.02 -16.04 12.60
C ILE A 5 6.35 -15.41 12.21
N LEU A 6 7.45 -15.86 12.82
CA LEU A 6 8.80 -15.39 12.53
C LEU A 6 9.19 -15.67 11.07
N LEU A 7 8.94 -16.91 10.61
CA LEU A 7 9.21 -17.28 9.21
C LEU A 7 8.41 -16.42 8.23
N LYS A 8 7.14 -16.16 8.53
CA LYS A 8 6.30 -15.29 7.72
C LYS A 8 6.81 -13.84 7.72
N ALA A 9 7.15 -13.30 8.89
CA ALA A 9 7.69 -11.95 9.02
C ALA A 9 9.01 -11.78 8.25
N PHE A 10 9.88 -12.78 8.29
CA PHE A 10 11.12 -12.80 7.52
C PHE A 10 10.85 -12.86 6.01
N PHE A 11 9.97 -13.76 5.56
CA PHE A 11 9.66 -13.93 4.14
C PHE A 11 9.05 -12.66 3.51
N TYR A 12 8.22 -11.94 4.27
CA TYR A 12 7.55 -10.71 3.85
C TYR A 12 8.21 -9.45 4.41
N LEU A 13 9.47 -9.54 4.86
CA LEU A 13 10.16 -8.43 5.51
C LEU A 13 10.29 -7.23 4.57
N THR A 14 10.69 -7.47 3.32
CA THR A 14 10.87 -6.41 2.31
C THR A 14 9.55 -5.70 2.01
N GLY A 15 8.47 -6.46 1.77
CA GLY A 15 7.15 -5.87 1.54
C GLY A 15 6.62 -5.09 2.74
N SER A 16 6.80 -5.63 3.95
CA SER A 16 6.39 -4.95 5.19
C SER A 16 7.23 -3.70 5.45
N PHE A 17 8.54 -3.75 5.23
CA PHE A 17 9.43 -2.59 5.34
C PHE A 17 9.00 -1.45 4.42
N LEU A 18 8.81 -1.74 3.13
CA LEU A 18 8.43 -0.72 2.14
C LEU A 18 7.02 -0.16 2.40
N HIS A 19 6.11 -1.01 2.88
CA HIS A 19 4.78 -0.60 3.31
C HIS A 19 4.83 0.39 4.49
N GLU A 20 5.53 0.03 5.57
CA GLU A 20 5.70 0.95 6.71
C GLU A 20 6.52 2.20 6.32
N LEU A 21 7.49 2.06 5.41
CA LEU A 21 8.27 3.20 4.93
C LEU A 21 7.38 4.20 4.16
N ALA A 22 6.38 3.73 3.44
CA ALA A 22 5.39 4.60 2.80
C ALA A 22 4.59 5.42 3.83
N HIS A 23 4.15 4.80 4.93
CA HIS A 23 3.53 5.53 6.04
C HIS A 23 4.49 6.54 6.67
N TYR A 24 5.72 6.12 6.95
CA TYR A 24 6.73 6.97 7.60
C TYR A 24 7.07 8.20 6.75
N THR A 25 7.27 7.99 5.45
CA THR A 25 7.55 9.08 4.50
C THR A 25 6.36 10.03 4.36
N ALA A 26 5.13 9.52 4.29
CA ALA A 26 3.94 10.38 4.31
C ALA A 26 3.81 11.15 5.63
N ALA A 27 4.14 10.52 6.76
CA ALA A 27 4.13 11.18 8.06
C ALA A 27 5.18 12.29 8.17
N LEU A 28 6.35 12.16 7.53
CA LEU A 28 7.33 13.25 7.43
C LEU A 28 6.79 14.48 6.68
N LEU A 29 5.89 14.27 5.71
CA LEU A 29 5.34 15.36 4.89
C LEU A 29 4.09 16.01 5.51
N LEU A 30 3.25 15.21 6.19
CA LEU A 30 1.91 15.62 6.62
C LEU A 30 1.74 15.69 8.14
N GLY A 31 2.74 15.30 8.91
CA GLY A 31 2.69 15.26 10.37
C GLY A 31 4.08 15.16 10.99
N LYS A 32 4.19 14.36 12.05
CA LYS A 32 5.45 14.07 12.71
C LYS A 32 5.51 12.57 13.03
N PRO A 33 6.43 11.81 12.43
CA PRO A 33 6.62 10.42 12.80
C PRO A 33 7.26 10.32 14.19
N GLU A 34 6.76 9.41 15.01
CA GLU A 34 7.20 9.21 16.40
C GLU A 34 7.86 7.85 16.59
N GLY A 35 7.54 6.88 15.73
CA GLY A 35 8.05 5.52 15.84
C GLY A 35 7.90 4.73 14.56
N PHE A 36 8.83 3.80 14.36
CA PHE A 36 8.86 2.85 13.25
C PHE A 36 9.30 1.50 13.80
N SER A 37 8.54 0.43 13.52
CA SER A 37 8.90 -0.93 13.94
C SER A 37 8.49 -1.94 12.88
N LEU A 38 9.34 -2.96 12.72
CA LEU A 38 9.07 -4.16 11.89
C LEU A 38 9.05 -5.44 12.73
N ILE A 39 9.09 -5.29 14.06
CA ILE A 39 9.08 -6.44 14.94
C ILE A 39 7.62 -6.89 15.06
N PRO A 40 7.29 -8.12 14.61
CA PRO A 40 5.92 -8.58 14.67
C PRO A 40 5.46 -8.66 16.13
N ARG A 41 4.29 -8.11 16.41
CA ARG A 41 3.68 -8.14 17.74
C ARG A 41 2.26 -8.65 17.67
N LYS A 42 1.81 -9.30 18.74
CA LYS A 42 0.42 -9.74 18.87
C LYS A 42 -0.36 -8.66 19.60
N GLU A 43 -1.44 -8.18 19.00
CA GLU A 43 -2.35 -7.22 19.60
C GLU A 43 -3.77 -7.80 19.58
N GLY A 44 -4.25 -8.21 20.77
CA GLY A 44 -5.49 -8.96 20.91
C GLY A 44 -5.48 -10.28 20.10
N GLN A 45 -6.37 -10.39 19.13
CA GLN A 45 -6.45 -11.54 18.22
C GLN A 45 -5.70 -11.36 16.89
N ARG A 46 -5.08 -10.19 16.65
CA ARG A 46 -4.39 -9.89 15.38
C ARG A 46 -2.88 -9.93 15.57
N ILE A 47 -2.17 -10.19 14.47
CA ILE A 47 -0.71 -10.10 14.39
C ILE A 47 -0.40 -8.89 13.54
N ILE A 48 0.37 -7.97 14.10
CA ILE A 48 0.86 -6.76 13.45
C ILE A 48 2.30 -7.06 13.03
N PHE A 49 2.61 -6.90 11.74
CA PHE A 49 3.93 -7.21 11.18
C PHE A 49 4.86 -6.00 11.14
N GLY A 50 4.29 -4.79 11.17
CA GLY A 50 4.99 -3.53 11.25
C GLY A 50 4.07 -2.47 11.83
N SER A 51 4.64 -1.37 12.28
CA SER A 51 3.84 -0.22 12.71
C SER A 51 4.64 1.07 12.59
N VAL A 52 4.00 2.10 12.06
CA VAL A 52 4.41 3.49 12.19
C VAL A 52 3.45 4.23 13.13
N THR A 53 4.02 4.96 14.08
CA THR A 53 3.27 5.93 14.89
C THR A 53 3.59 7.33 14.42
N ALA A 54 2.55 8.15 14.26
CA ALA A 54 2.68 9.53 13.81
C ALA A 54 1.64 10.41 14.50
N SER A 55 2.05 11.63 14.84
CA SER A 55 1.15 12.70 15.30
C SER A 55 0.85 13.68 14.17
N TYR A 56 -0.39 14.19 14.16
CA TYR A 56 -0.88 15.13 13.16
C TYR A 56 -2.03 15.96 13.73
N ASN A 57 -2.18 17.18 13.24
CA ASN A 57 -3.17 18.13 13.77
C ASN A 57 -4.57 17.93 13.20
N TYR A 58 -4.71 17.29 12.03
CA TYR A 58 -5.98 17.11 11.33
C TYR A 58 -6.19 15.66 10.92
N LYS A 59 -7.41 15.12 11.10
CA LYS A 59 -7.73 13.72 10.77
C LYS A 59 -7.52 13.38 9.30
N VAL A 60 -7.71 14.35 8.40
CA VAL A 60 -7.45 14.17 6.96
C VAL A 60 -5.99 13.84 6.68
N TYR A 61 -5.03 14.37 7.44
CA TYR A 61 -3.62 14.01 7.30
C TYR A 61 -3.38 12.57 7.73
N GLY A 62 -4.00 12.14 8.82
CA GLY A 62 -4.01 10.73 9.22
C GLY A 62 -4.51 9.80 8.10
N SER A 63 -5.60 10.18 7.42
CA SER A 63 -6.09 9.42 6.26
C SER A 63 -5.12 9.39 5.11
N LEU A 64 -4.51 10.51 4.74
CA LEU A 64 -3.53 10.56 3.65
C LEU A 64 -2.28 9.73 3.98
N ILE A 65 -1.83 9.76 5.23
CA ILE A 65 -0.74 8.90 5.72
C ILE A 65 -1.15 7.43 5.62
N ALA A 66 -2.38 7.08 6.03
CA ALA A 66 -2.91 5.72 5.88
C ALA A 66 -2.96 5.28 4.40
N ALA A 67 -3.32 6.17 3.47
CA ALA A 67 -3.37 5.81 2.05
C ALA A 67 -1.99 5.66 1.38
N ALA A 68 -0.90 6.10 2.01
CA ALA A 68 0.42 6.10 1.38
C ALA A 68 0.88 4.73 0.84
N PRO A 69 0.68 3.60 1.53
CA PRO A 69 1.07 2.30 1.00
C PRO A 69 0.23 1.83 -0.18
N LEU A 70 -0.97 2.40 -0.43
CA LEU A 70 -1.73 2.11 -1.65
C LEU A 70 -0.99 2.59 -2.89
N LEU A 71 -0.30 3.73 -2.80
CA LEU A 71 0.58 4.20 -3.88
C LEU A 71 1.74 3.24 -4.08
N TRP A 72 2.38 2.78 -2.99
CA TRP A 72 3.43 1.76 -3.07
C TRP A 72 2.93 0.46 -3.71
N TRP A 73 1.73 0.00 -3.33
CA TRP A 73 1.11 -1.17 -3.93
C TRP A 73 0.87 -1.00 -5.44
N GLY A 74 0.40 0.18 -5.86
CA GLY A 74 0.26 0.54 -7.27
C GLY A 74 1.60 0.56 -8.02
N VAL A 75 2.65 1.12 -7.43
CA VAL A 75 4.01 1.10 -8.01
C VAL A 75 4.51 -0.32 -8.19
N LEU A 76 4.36 -1.18 -7.17
CA LEU A 76 4.76 -2.59 -7.24
C LEU A 76 3.99 -3.34 -8.34
N TYR A 77 2.69 -3.06 -8.47
CA TYR A 77 1.87 -3.60 -9.56
C TYR A 77 2.42 -3.18 -10.94
N LEU A 78 2.72 -1.89 -11.13
CA LEU A 78 3.26 -1.38 -12.40
C LEU A 78 4.63 -1.98 -12.73
N ILE A 79 5.50 -2.17 -11.74
CA ILE A 79 6.80 -2.83 -11.93
C ILE A 79 6.58 -4.27 -12.40
N LEU A 80 5.70 -5.02 -11.74
CA LEU A 80 5.42 -6.41 -12.09
C LEU A 80 4.76 -6.54 -13.47
N GLN A 81 3.90 -5.59 -13.84
CA GLN A 81 3.33 -5.50 -15.18
C GLN A 81 4.42 -5.21 -16.23
N HIS A 82 5.31 -4.25 -15.96
CA HIS A 82 6.41 -3.90 -16.86
C HIS A 82 7.39 -5.06 -17.08
N LEU A 83 7.64 -5.86 -16.04
CA LEU A 83 8.48 -7.05 -16.13
C LEU A 83 7.80 -8.23 -16.86
N GLY A 84 6.52 -8.09 -17.23
CA GLY A 84 5.73 -9.12 -17.90
C GLY A 84 5.22 -10.22 -16.98
N ILE A 85 5.36 -10.05 -15.66
CA ILE A 85 4.99 -11.05 -14.64
C ILE A 85 3.48 -11.02 -14.39
N LEU A 86 2.89 -9.82 -14.43
CA LEU A 86 1.45 -9.62 -14.33
C LEU A 86 0.89 -9.18 -15.66
N GLN A 87 -0.13 -9.90 -16.11
CA GLN A 87 -0.95 -9.50 -17.24
C GLN A 87 -2.38 -9.35 -16.75
N VAL A 88 -2.94 -8.16 -16.97
CA VAL A 88 -4.36 -7.89 -16.78
C VAL A 88 -4.98 -7.82 -18.16
N ALA A 89 -5.75 -8.85 -18.49
CA ALA A 89 -6.60 -8.84 -19.67
C ALA A 89 -8.01 -8.46 -19.23
N LEU A 90 -8.50 -7.34 -19.78
CA LEU A 90 -9.89 -6.93 -19.72
C LEU A 90 -10.56 -7.46 -20.98
N ASP A 91 -10.93 -8.74 -20.97
CA ASP A 91 -11.78 -9.31 -22.00
C ASP A 91 -13.21 -9.31 -21.47
N ARG A 92 -14.12 -8.50 -22.01
CA ARG A 92 -15.49 -8.44 -21.47
C ARG A 92 -16.16 -9.79 -21.72
N PRO A 93 -16.75 -10.46 -20.71
CA PRO A 93 -17.13 -9.96 -19.38
C PRO A 93 -16.20 -10.38 -18.22
N HIS A 94 -15.05 -10.98 -18.48
CA HIS A 94 -14.19 -11.59 -17.48
C HIS A 94 -12.90 -10.79 -17.21
N PHE A 95 -12.65 -10.51 -15.93
CA PHE A 95 -11.38 -9.98 -15.49
C PHE A 95 -10.39 -11.14 -15.32
N HIS A 96 -9.35 -11.19 -16.17
CA HIS A 96 -8.30 -12.18 -16.05
C HIS A 96 -7.03 -11.54 -15.49
N LEU A 97 -6.68 -11.91 -14.25
CA LEU A 97 -5.37 -11.68 -13.68
C LEU A 97 -4.53 -12.93 -13.91
N ALA A 98 -3.62 -12.87 -14.87
CA ALA A 98 -2.66 -13.94 -15.10
C ALA A 98 -1.31 -13.55 -14.48
N ILE A 99 -0.80 -14.42 -13.60
CA ILE A 99 0.61 -14.37 -13.19
C ILE A 99 1.36 -15.19 -14.24
N SER A 100 1.84 -14.52 -15.27
CA SER A 100 2.66 -15.18 -16.30
C SER A 100 4.10 -15.19 -15.82
N ALA A 101 4.48 -16.27 -15.14
CA ALA A 101 5.89 -16.60 -14.93
C ALA A 101 6.44 -17.46 -16.09
N GLU A 102 5.74 -17.50 -17.23
CA GLU A 102 6.20 -18.19 -18.43
C GLU A 102 7.11 -17.27 -19.25
N ARG A 103 8.39 -17.26 -18.88
CA ARG A 103 9.44 -17.03 -19.86
C ARG A 103 9.87 -18.38 -20.40
N ALA A 104 9.55 -18.63 -21.66
CA ALA A 104 9.88 -19.88 -22.34
C ALA A 104 11.39 -20.17 -22.19
N GLY A 105 11.73 -21.35 -21.66
CA GLY A 105 13.12 -21.80 -21.48
C GLY A 105 13.75 -21.53 -20.11
N GLU A 106 13.10 -20.80 -19.19
CA GLU A 106 13.69 -20.53 -17.87
C GLU A 106 13.48 -21.68 -16.87
N SER A 107 14.53 -22.00 -16.10
CA SER A 107 14.50 -22.99 -15.01
C SER A 107 13.65 -22.53 -13.83
N LEU A 108 13.20 -23.46 -12.97
CA LEU A 108 12.41 -23.13 -11.77
C LEU A 108 13.14 -22.11 -10.87
N LEU A 109 14.46 -22.27 -10.69
CA LEU A 109 15.28 -21.37 -9.87
C LEU A 109 15.27 -19.93 -10.41
N ALA A 110 15.32 -19.77 -11.74
CA ALA A 110 15.23 -18.45 -12.37
C ALA A 110 13.85 -17.78 -12.16
N ARG A 111 12.80 -18.57 -11.92
CA ARG A 111 11.43 -18.07 -11.69
C ARG A 111 11.16 -17.66 -10.24
N LEU A 112 11.92 -18.18 -9.28
CA LEU A 112 11.69 -17.96 -7.85
C LEU A 112 11.65 -16.47 -7.45
N PRO A 113 12.54 -15.59 -7.94
CA PRO A 113 12.48 -14.16 -7.60
C PRO A 113 11.18 -13.49 -8.05
N PHE A 114 10.67 -13.84 -9.23
CA PHE A 114 9.43 -13.28 -9.78
C PHE A 114 8.20 -13.76 -9.01
N LEU A 115 8.17 -15.04 -8.66
CA LEU A 115 7.13 -15.60 -7.79
C LEU A 115 7.16 -14.96 -6.41
N TRP A 116 8.36 -14.75 -5.85
CA TRP A 116 8.53 -14.05 -4.59
C TRP A 116 8.02 -12.61 -4.66
N LEU A 117 8.33 -11.85 -5.72
CA LEU A 117 7.80 -10.50 -5.92
C LEU A 117 6.27 -10.47 -6.08
N ALA A 118 5.68 -11.42 -6.80
CA ALA A 118 4.23 -11.56 -6.91
C ALA A 118 3.59 -11.83 -5.53
N LEU A 119 4.23 -12.64 -4.68
CA LEU A 119 3.80 -12.85 -3.30
C LEU A 119 3.95 -11.57 -2.46
N GLN A 120 4.99 -10.76 -2.66
CA GLN A 120 5.12 -9.45 -2.01
C GLN A 120 3.98 -8.51 -2.42
N LEU A 121 3.53 -8.52 -3.69
CA LEU A 121 2.39 -7.71 -4.12
C LEU A 121 1.10 -8.12 -3.41
N LEU A 122 0.81 -9.41 -3.35
CA LEU A 122 -0.37 -9.92 -2.64
C LEU A 122 -0.33 -9.58 -1.15
N TRP A 123 0.87 -9.67 -0.54
CA TRP A 123 1.09 -9.28 0.83
C TRP A 123 0.85 -7.79 1.08
N ALA A 124 1.45 -6.93 0.25
CA ALA A 124 1.28 -5.49 0.31
C ALA A 124 -0.19 -5.09 0.12
N GLY A 125 -0.91 -5.72 -0.80
CA GLY A 125 -2.35 -5.48 -1.00
C GLY A 125 -3.18 -5.90 0.23
N ARG A 126 -2.83 -7.02 0.87
CA ARG A 126 -3.48 -7.46 2.11
C ARG A 126 -3.27 -6.46 3.25
N LEU A 127 -2.05 -5.94 3.42
CA LEU A 127 -1.77 -4.90 4.42
C LEU A 127 -2.57 -3.63 4.10
N SER A 128 -2.48 -3.15 2.85
CA SER A 128 -3.11 -1.91 2.40
C SER A 128 -4.64 -1.92 2.44
N SER A 129 -5.27 -3.10 2.41
CA SER A 129 -6.72 -3.23 2.59
C SER A 129 -7.21 -2.74 3.96
N GLN A 130 -6.37 -2.82 4.99
CA GLN A 130 -6.67 -2.28 6.32
C GLN A 130 -6.58 -0.76 6.30
N ASP A 131 -5.55 -0.22 5.64
CA ASP A 131 -5.34 1.22 5.57
C ASP A 131 -6.38 1.93 4.71
N LEU A 132 -6.94 1.26 3.70
CA LEU A 132 -8.05 1.77 2.92
C LEU A 132 -9.27 2.08 3.81
N GLN A 133 -9.52 1.26 4.84
CA GLN A 133 -10.62 1.51 5.78
C GLN A 133 -10.37 2.77 6.62
N GLU A 134 -9.14 2.96 7.10
CA GLU A 134 -8.74 4.15 7.87
C GLU A 134 -8.70 5.41 7.01
N PHE A 135 -8.28 5.29 5.76
CA PHE A 135 -8.36 6.36 4.76
C PHE A 135 -9.80 6.83 4.57
N VAL A 136 -10.72 5.91 4.26
CA VAL A 136 -12.14 6.26 4.06
C VAL A 136 -12.74 6.88 5.32
N ARG A 137 -12.43 6.34 6.50
CA ARG A 137 -12.93 6.88 7.78
C ARG A 137 -12.55 8.34 8.01
N GLY A 138 -11.29 8.71 7.82
CA GLY A 138 -10.89 10.10 8.04
C GLY A 138 -11.20 11.03 6.85
N LEU A 139 -11.43 10.53 5.63
CA LEU A 139 -12.04 11.32 4.56
C LEU A 139 -13.48 11.75 4.90
N VAL A 140 -14.25 10.89 5.57
CA VAL A 140 -15.62 11.19 6.02
C VAL A 140 -15.63 12.08 7.29
N SER A 141 -14.46 12.39 7.87
CA SER A 141 -14.38 13.33 9.00
C SER A 141 -14.65 14.77 8.58
N ILE A 142 -14.96 15.65 9.55
CA ILE A 142 -15.18 17.09 9.30
C ILE A 142 -13.99 17.71 8.55
N SER A 143 -12.76 17.43 9.00
CA SER A 143 -11.54 17.91 8.31
C SER A 143 -11.38 17.32 6.91
N GLY A 144 -11.84 16.09 6.68
CA GLY A 144 -11.80 15.44 5.37
C GLY A 144 -12.80 16.06 4.39
N VAL A 145 -14.05 16.28 4.83
CA VAL A 145 -15.07 16.97 4.03
C VAL A 145 -14.62 18.39 3.68
N ALA A 146 -14.10 19.14 4.66
CA ALA A 146 -13.58 20.48 4.43
C ALA A 146 -12.44 20.49 3.38
N PHE A 147 -11.52 19.52 3.47
CA PHE A 147 -10.45 19.35 2.50
C PHE A 147 -10.97 19.05 1.09
N ILE A 148 -11.95 18.15 0.95
CA ILE A 148 -12.57 17.82 -0.35
C ILE A 148 -13.25 19.06 -0.95
N VAL A 149 -14.02 19.81 -0.15
CA VAL A 149 -14.68 21.04 -0.61
C VAL A 149 -13.64 22.07 -1.08
N ALA A 150 -12.59 22.29 -0.30
CA ALA A 150 -11.50 23.20 -0.67
C ALA A 150 -10.85 22.78 -2.00
N LEU A 151 -10.60 21.48 -2.18
CA LEU A 151 -10.01 20.93 -3.40
C LEU A 151 -10.92 21.13 -4.63
N VAL A 152 -12.23 20.90 -4.48
CA VAL A 152 -13.22 21.15 -5.53
C VAL A 152 -13.27 22.63 -5.90
N VAL A 153 -13.30 23.53 -4.91
CA VAL A 153 -13.29 24.98 -5.14
C VAL A 153 -12.01 25.40 -5.88
N CYS A 154 -10.85 24.92 -5.46
CA CYS A 154 -9.58 25.18 -6.16
C CYS A 154 -9.61 24.71 -7.61
N VAL A 155 -10.11 23.51 -7.89
CA VAL A 155 -10.22 22.98 -9.26
C VAL A 155 -11.14 23.85 -10.12
N ILE A 156 -12.26 24.32 -9.58
CA ILE A 156 -13.19 25.22 -10.29
C ILE A 156 -12.51 26.55 -10.60
N ILE A 157 -11.82 27.15 -9.62
CA ILE A 157 -11.11 28.43 -9.80
C ILE A 157 -10.04 28.29 -10.88
N VAL A 158 -9.21 27.24 -10.82
CA VAL A 158 -8.18 26.99 -11.82
C VAL A 158 -8.81 26.82 -13.20
N LYS A 159 -9.86 25.99 -13.34
CA LYS A 159 -10.52 25.83 -14.64
C LYS A 159 -11.03 27.16 -15.22
N ASN A 160 -11.66 28.00 -14.39
CA ASN A 160 -12.20 29.29 -14.84
C ASN A 160 -11.12 30.33 -15.13
N PHE A 161 -9.92 30.20 -14.55
CA PHE A 161 -8.81 31.13 -14.80
C PHE A 161 -8.06 30.80 -16.10
N TRP A 162 -8.10 29.55 -16.53
CA TRP A 162 -7.42 29.06 -17.74
C TRP A 162 -8.37 28.80 -18.92
N SER A 163 -9.65 29.15 -18.79
CA SER A 163 -10.68 29.12 -19.85
C SER A 163 -10.97 30.52 -20.38
#